data_AF-A0A924SC12-F1
#
_entry.id   AF-A0A924SC12-F1
#
_cell.length_a   1.000
_cell.length_b   1.000
_cell.length_c   1.000
_cell.angle_alpha   90.00
_cell.angle_beta   90.00
_cell.angle_gamma   90.00
#
_symmetry.space_group_name_H-M   'P 1'
#
loop_
_entity.id
_entity.type
_entity.pdbx_description
1 polymer ?
#
loop_
_entity_poly.entity_id
_entity_poly.type
_entity_poly.pdbx_seq_one_letter_code
_entity_poly.pdbx_strand_id
1 'polypeptide(L)' 'MLKVWGRRNSLNVQKVLWLIAELDLPHQHLPAGGDFGGLDSPDFREMNP' A
#
# COMPACT_ATOMS: atom_id res chain seq x y z
N MET A 1 -0.65 12.07 6.96
CA MET A 1 0.23 10.90 7.18
C MET A 1 0.04 9.95 6.00
N LEU A 2 1.12 9.52 5.34
CA LEU A 2 1.02 8.63 4.18
C LEU A 2 0.53 7.25 4.62
N LYS A 3 -0.39 6.66 3.84
CA LYS A 3 -0.87 5.29 4.01
C LYS A 3 -0.57 4.51 2.75
N VAL A 4 0.19 3.42 2.88
CA VAL A 4 0.56 2.57 1.75
C VAL A 4 -0.18 1.25 1.88
N TRP A 5 -1.11 0.99 0.97
CA TRP A 5 -1.88 -0.25 0.94
C TRP A 5 -1.22 -1.25 0.01
N GLY A 6 -1.04 -2.49 0.47
CA GLY A 6 -0.61 -3.60 -0.37
C GLY A 6 0.42 -4.51 0.29
N ARG A 7 0.82 -5.57 -0.43
CA ARG A 7 1.79 -6.54 0.06
C ARG A 7 3.22 -6.02 -0.06
N ARG A 8 4.09 -6.31 0.92
CA ARG A 8 5.52 -5.98 0.87
C ARG A 8 6.27 -6.65 -0.30
N ASN A 9 5.76 -7.76 -0.81
CA ASN A 9 6.30 -8.45 -1.99
C ASN A 9 5.64 -8.03 -3.32
N SER A 10 4.81 -6.98 -3.32
CA SER A 10 4.32 -6.38 -4.57
C SER A 10 5.37 -5.42 -5.13
N LEU A 11 5.78 -5.64 -6.38
CA LEU A 11 6.77 -4.78 -7.06
C LEU A 11 6.35 -3.30 -7.09
N ASN A 12 5.05 -3.01 -7.18
CA ASN A 12 4.55 -1.63 -7.18
C ASN A 12 4.56 -1.02 -5.78
N VAL A 13 4.32 -1.81 -4.74
CA VAL A 13 4.40 -1.35 -3.35
C VAL A 13 5.86 -1.12 -2.95
N GLN A 14 6.78 -1.98 -3.38
CA GLN A 14 8.21 -1.85 -3.08
C GLN A 14 8.80 -0.53 -3.59
N LYS A 15 8.45 -0.12 -4.81
CA LYS A 15 8.88 1.18 -5.36
C LYS A 15 8.44 2.35 -4.49
N VAL A 16 7.19 2.32 -4.01
CA VAL A 16 6.64 3.36 -3.12
C VAL A 16 7.35 3.35 -1.77
N LEU A 17 7.51 2.18 -1.15
CA LEU A 17 8.19 2.04 0.13
C LEU A 17 9.67 2.45 0.06
N TRP A 18 10.36 2.16 -1.06
CA TRP A 18 11.74 2.61 -1.27
C TRP A 18 11.82 4.14 -1.33
N LEU A 19 10.98 4.80 -2.13
CA LEU A 19 10.99 6.26 -2.20
C LEU A 19 10.70 6.91 -0.84
N ILE A 20 9.75 6.35 -0.10
CA ILE A 20 9.42 6.80 1.26
C ILE A 20 10.64 6.68 2.20
N ALA A 21 11.39 5.58 2.10
CA ALA A 21 12.59 5.38 2.90
C ALA A 21 13.71 6.35 2.51
N GLU A 22 13.95 6.57 1.21
CA GLU A 22 14.95 7.53 0.72
C GLU A 22 14.69 8.97 1.19
N LEU A 23 13.42 9.33 1.35
CA LEU A 23 12.99 10.67 1.74
C LEU A 23 12.69 10.81 3.24
N ASP A 24 12.92 9.76 4.03
CA ASP A 24 12.61 9.70 5.48
C ASP A 24 11.17 10.16 5.81
N LEU A 25 10.20 9.70 5.03
CA LEU A 25 8.81 10.14 5.18
C LEU A 25 8.03 9.30 6.20
N PRO A 26 7.31 9.92 7.15
CA PRO A 26 6.45 9.20 8.07
C PRO A 26 5.26 8.58 7.33
N HIS A 27 5.11 7.27 7.48
CA HIS A 27 4.08 6.50 6.79
C HIS A 27 3.57 5.33 7.63
N GLN A 28 2.38 4.85 7.29
CA GLN A 28 1.82 3.61 7.79
C GLN A 28 1.68 2.63 6.62
N HIS A 29 2.19 1.41 6.80
CA HIS A 29 2.01 0.32 5.84
C HIS A 29 0.81 -0.54 6.26
N LEU A 30 -0.15 -0.72 5.35
CA LEU A 30 -1.40 -1.45 5.54
C LEU A 30 -1.43 -2.66 4.58
N PRO A 31 -1.36 -3.90 5.08
CA PRO A 31 -1.45 -5.08 4.23
C PRO A 31 -2.78 -5.15 3.47
N ALA A 32 -2.72 -5.40 2.17
CA ALA A 32 -3.89 -5.64 1.31
C ALA A 32 -3.50 -6.48 0.10
N GLY A 33 -4.44 -7.28 -0.41
CA GLY A 33 -4.27 -8.17 -1.56
C GLY A 33 -3.61 -9.51 -1.24
N GLY A 34 -3.81 -10.49 -2.14
CA GLY A 34 -3.41 -11.89 -1.88
C GLY A 34 -4.12 -12.44 -0.65
N ASP A 35 -3.36 -13.08 0.24
CA ASP A 35 -3.87 -13.68 1.48
C ASP A 35 -4.50 -12.65 2.45
N PHE A 36 -4.21 -11.36 2.27
CA PHE A 36 -4.79 -10.28 3.09
C PHE A 36 -6.16 -9.79 2.57
N GLY A 37 -6.56 -10.14 1.35
CA GLY A 37 -7.84 -9.71 0.77
C GLY A 37 -8.01 -8.18 0.69
N GLY A 38 -9.27 -7.70 0.79
CA GLY A 38 -9.59 -6.27 0.92
C GLY A 38 -9.65 -5.46 -0.38
N LEU A 39 -9.07 -5.97 -1.48
CA LEU A 39 -9.06 -5.26 -2.77
C LEU A 39 -10.44 -5.11 -3.41
N ASP A 40 -11.38 -5.98 -3.07
CA ASP A 40 -12.75 -5.96 -3.60
C ASP A 40 -13.75 -5.18 -2.74
N SER A 41 -13.31 -4.61 -1.61
CA SER A 41 -14.19 -3.80 -0.79
C SER A 41 -14.63 -2.54 -1.55
N PRO A 42 -15.88 -2.06 -1.37
CA PRO A 42 -16.35 -0.82 -1.97
C PRO A 42 -15.41 0.35 -1.67
N ASP A 43 -14.96 0.48 -0.42
CA ASP A 43 -14.04 1.53 0.02
C ASP A 43 -12.69 1.47 -0.71
N PHE A 44 -12.12 0.27 -0.92
CA PHE A 44 -10.86 0.14 -1.64
C PHE A 44 -11.02 0.47 -3.12
N ARG A 45 -12.15 0.09 -3.73
CA ARG A 45 -12.45 0.40 -5.15
C ARG A 45 -12.76 1.88 -5.38
N GLU A 46 -13.35 2.56 -4.40
CA GLU A 46 -13.52 4.02 -4.46
C GLU A 46 -12.16 4.74 -4.37
N MET A 47 -11.26 4.24 -3.52
CA MET A 47 -9.92 4.80 -3.37
C MET A 47 -8.99 4.48 -4.56
N ASN A 48 -9.11 3.30 -5.15
CA ASN A 48 -8.26 2.79 -6.23
C ASN A 48 -9.12 2.11 -7.32
N PRO A 49 -9.69 2.91 -8.25
CA PRO A 49 -10.61 2.46 -9.28
C PRO A 49 -9.95 1.62 -10.38
#